data_AF-A0A4R9BVV3-F1
#
_entry.id   AF-A0A4R9BVV3-F1
#
_cell.length_a   1.000
_cell.length_b   1.000
_cell.length_c   1.000
_cell.angle_alpha   90.00
_cell.angle_beta   90.00
_cell.angle_gamma   90.00
#
_symmetry.space_group_name_H-M   'P 1'
#
loop_
_entity.id
_entity.type
_entity.pdbx_description
1 polymer ?
#
loop_
_entity_poly.entity_id
_entity_poly.type
_entity_poly.pdbx_seq_one_letter_code
_entity_poly.pdbx_strand_id
1 'polypeptide(L)'
;MAVVTIRQLLDSGVHFGHQTRRWNPKMKRFIFTERSGIYIIDLQQSLGFVDKAYDFVKETVAHGGTILFVGTKKQAQESISEQATRVGQPYVNQRWLGGLLTNFQTVSKRLARMKELEELDFEDTAKSGFTKKEMLIKKRELVKLHKSLGGIRNLTKTPSALWVVDTNKEHLAIDEARKLGIPVIAILDTNCDPDDVQYPIPGNDDAIRSVGLLTRIIADAAAEGLIQRHQKPEEGAEVEPLAAWEAELLAAPAETTPEQSSAETEKVADATVDAEPVAEEAPVVETEAAEPAAAEAATEEVAADAPVADTK
;
A
#
# COMPACT_ATOMS: atom_id res chain seq x y z
N MET A 1 10.64 23.38 2.72
CA MET A 1 11.34 23.00 3.96
C MET A 1 10.38 22.16 4.77
N ALA A 2 10.75 20.92 5.09
CA ALA A 2 9.82 20.02 5.76
C ALA A 2 9.48 20.55 7.15
N VAL A 3 8.19 20.76 7.43
CA VAL A 3 7.68 21.27 8.70
C VAL A 3 7.61 20.12 9.72
N VAL A 4 8.75 19.47 9.99
CA VAL A 4 8.80 18.31 10.90
C VAL A 4 9.94 18.47 11.88
N THR A 5 9.60 18.36 13.15
CA THR A 5 10.59 18.42 14.23
C THR A 5 11.09 17.01 14.58
N ILE A 6 12.33 16.90 15.09
CA ILE A 6 12.87 15.64 15.64
C ILE A 6 11.90 15.03 16.65
N ARG A 7 11.25 15.88 17.46
CA ARG A 7 10.28 15.45 18.46
C ARG A 7 9.09 14.71 17.85
N GLN A 8 8.54 15.21 16.73
CA GLN A 8 7.45 14.53 16.03
C GLN A 8 7.88 13.18 15.44
N LEU A 9 9.09 13.08 14.89
CA LEU A 9 9.64 11.80 14.42
C LEU A 9 9.84 10.81 15.57
N LEU A 10 10.22 11.32 16.74
CA LEU A 10 10.41 10.51 17.94
C LEU A 10 9.07 10.02 18.50
N ASP A 11 8.08 10.89 18.64
CA ASP A 11 6.74 10.59 19.18
C ASP A 11 5.94 9.62 18.27
N SER A 12 6.15 9.70 16.96
CA SER A 12 5.55 8.79 15.96
C SER A 12 6.25 7.44 15.86
N GLY A 13 7.45 7.29 16.46
CA GLY A 13 8.19 6.04 16.50
C GLY A 13 9.00 5.72 15.23
N VAL A 14 9.40 6.73 14.47
CA VAL A 14 10.21 6.58 13.23
C VAL A 14 11.61 6.02 13.53
N HIS A 15 12.13 6.27 14.72
CA HIS A 15 13.48 5.87 15.14
C HIS A 15 13.64 4.38 15.44
N PHE A 16 12.55 3.61 15.57
CA PHE A 16 12.63 2.19 15.82
C PHE A 16 12.90 1.43 14.52
N GLY A 17 13.93 0.59 14.52
CA GLY A 17 14.16 -0.38 13.45
C GLY A 17 13.75 -1.79 13.84
N HIS A 18 14.30 -2.77 13.12
CA HIS A 18 14.10 -4.19 13.39
C HIS A 18 15.09 -4.77 14.42
N GLN A 19 14.86 -6.04 14.75
CA GLN A 19 15.75 -6.85 15.57
C GLN A 19 17.14 -7.01 14.94
N THR A 20 18.17 -7.11 15.78
CA THR A 20 19.57 -7.15 15.33
C THR A 20 19.96 -8.33 14.44
N ARG A 21 19.17 -9.42 14.46
CA ARG A 21 19.35 -10.56 13.55
C ARG A 21 18.90 -10.32 12.11
N ARG A 22 18.09 -9.29 11.85
CA ARG A 22 17.43 -9.05 10.54
C ARG A 22 18.01 -7.85 9.77
N TRP A 23 19.11 -7.27 10.25
CA TRP A 23 19.65 -6.05 9.65
C TRP A 23 20.50 -6.30 8.41
N ASN A 24 20.57 -5.28 7.56
CA ASN A 24 21.46 -5.22 6.40
C ASN A 24 22.74 -4.45 6.79
N PRO A 25 23.95 -5.03 6.61
CA PRO A 25 25.22 -4.36 6.91
C PRO A 25 25.42 -2.99 6.24
N LYS A 26 24.81 -2.77 5.06
CA LYS A 26 24.88 -1.48 4.34
C LYS A 26 24.11 -0.36 5.05
N MET A 27 23.13 -0.70 5.89
CA MET A 27 22.39 0.25 6.70
C MET A 27 23.16 0.74 7.93
N LYS A 28 24.37 0.21 8.20
CA LYS A 28 25.21 0.60 9.34
C LYS A 28 25.40 2.12 9.46
N ARG A 29 25.47 2.84 8.34
CA ARG A 29 25.63 4.30 8.30
C ARG A 29 24.44 5.08 8.87
N PHE A 30 23.23 4.51 8.79
CA PHE A 30 21.99 5.15 9.25
C PHE A 30 21.56 4.68 10.65
N ILE A 31 22.18 3.61 11.17
CA ILE A 31 21.91 3.07 12.49
C ILE A 31 22.73 3.84 13.52
N PHE A 32 22.06 4.38 14.53
CA PHE A 32 22.69 5.11 15.63
C PHE A 32 23.23 4.17 16.70
N THR A 33 22.37 3.37 17.33
CA THR A 33 22.72 2.44 18.42
C THR A 33 21.78 1.23 18.45
N GLU A 34 22.11 0.24 19.26
CA GLU A 34 21.23 -0.89 19.60
C GLU A 34 20.77 -0.75 21.05
N ARG A 35 19.48 -0.96 21.31
CA ARG A 35 18.93 -1.04 22.67
C ARG A 35 17.90 -2.17 22.75
N SER A 36 18.03 -3.03 23.75
CA SER A 36 17.10 -4.14 23.97
C SER A 36 16.92 -5.06 22.74
N GLY A 37 17.99 -5.25 21.96
CA GLY A 37 17.98 -6.09 20.75
C GLY A 37 17.29 -5.47 19.53
N ILE A 38 16.94 -4.18 19.57
CA ILE A 38 16.36 -3.42 18.47
C ILE A 38 17.35 -2.32 18.05
N TYR A 39 17.55 -2.17 16.74
CA TYR A 39 18.34 -1.07 16.21
C TYR A 39 17.56 0.25 16.24
N ILE A 40 18.24 1.32 16.62
CA ILE A 40 17.70 2.68 16.63
C ILE A 40 18.30 3.43 15.44
N ILE A 41 17.45 4.01 14.61
CA ILE A 41 17.80 4.78 13.43
C ILE A 41 18.14 6.22 13.84
N ASP A 42 19.15 6.80 13.18
CA ASP A 42 19.56 8.18 13.40
C ASP A 42 18.54 9.18 12.79
N LEU A 43 17.81 9.87 13.67
CA LEU A 43 16.81 10.87 13.26
C LEU A 43 17.41 12.14 12.66
N GLN A 44 18.67 12.48 12.98
CA GLN A 44 19.31 13.66 12.39
C GLN A 44 19.57 13.44 10.90
N GLN A 45 20.09 12.24 10.56
CA GLN A 45 20.21 11.83 9.17
C GLN A 45 18.84 11.76 8.51
N SER A 46 17.86 11.14 9.18
CA SER A 46 16.50 11.00 8.66
C SER A 46 15.91 12.35 8.24
N LEU A 47 16.05 13.40 9.06
CA LEU A 47 15.61 14.76 8.69
C LEU A 47 16.27 15.28 7.42
N GLY A 48 17.60 15.16 7.32
CA GLY A 48 18.32 15.63 6.13
C GLY A 48 17.93 14.89 4.85
N PHE A 49 17.53 13.61 4.97
CA PHE A 49 17.00 12.85 3.84
C PHE A 49 15.54 13.16 3.52
N VAL A 50 14.72 13.40 4.55
CA VAL A 50 13.34 13.88 4.37
C VAL A 50 13.33 15.20 3.62
N ASP A 51 14.19 16.16 3.97
CA ASP A 51 14.29 17.44 3.27
C ASP A 51 14.65 17.27 1.78
N LYS A 52 15.65 16.43 1.48
CA LYS A 52 16.04 16.13 0.09
C LYS A 52 14.91 15.47 -0.70
N ALA A 53 14.21 14.51 -0.10
CA ALA A 53 13.09 13.85 -0.73
C ALA A 53 11.90 14.82 -0.93
N TYR A 54 11.66 15.69 0.04
CA TYR A 54 10.63 16.72 0.00
C TYR A 54 10.84 17.67 -1.17
N ASP A 55 12.06 18.21 -1.31
CA ASP A 55 12.41 19.13 -2.39
C ASP A 55 12.31 18.46 -3.77
N PHE A 56 12.79 17.22 -3.89
CA PHE A 56 12.67 16.44 -5.13
C PHE A 56 11.21 16.16 -5.53
N VAL A 57 10.36 15.78 -4.58
CA VAL A 57 8.93 15.54 -4.80
C VAL A 57 8.25 16.81 -5.26
N LYS A 58 8.50 17.91 -4.56
CA LYS A 58 7.94 19.22 -4.88
C LYS A 58 8.33 19.67 -6.28
N GLU A 59 9.61 19.54 -6.64
CA GLU A 59 10.12 19.87 -7.96
C GLU A 59 9.48 18.98 -9.04
N THR A 60 9.43 17.67 -8.83
CA THR A 60 8.85 16.72 -9.80
C THR A 60 7.39 17.04 -10.11
N VAL A 61 6.59 17.36 -9.08
CA VAL A 61 5.17 17.68 -9.24
C VAL A 61 4.95 19.08 -9.80
N ALA A 62 5.81 20.05 -9.44
CA ALA A 62 5.78 21.39 -10.03
C ALA A 62 6.02 21.36 -11.55
N HIS A 63 6.87 20.44 -12.04
CA HIS A 63 7.08 20.19 -13.47
C HIS A 63 5.94 19.39 -14.14
N GLY A 64 4.87 19.08 -13.41
CA GLY A 64 3.72 18.32 -13.91
C GLY A 64 3.89 16.81 -13.92
N GLY A 65 4.91 16.29 -13.23
CA GLY A 65 5.09 14.86 -13.02
C GLY A 65 4.07 14.26 -12.07
N THR A 66 3.85 12.95 -12.18
CA THR A 66 2.97 12.18 -11.27
C THR A 66 3.79 11.31 -10.34
N ILE A 67 3.34 11.20 -9.09
CA ILE A 67 3.98 10.37 -8.06
C ILE A 67 3.05 9.21 -7.75
N LEU A 68 3.54 7.98 -7.94
CA LEU A 68 2.78 6.79 -7.58
C LEU A 68 3.14 6.37 -6.16
N PHE A 69 2.13 6.36 -5.29
CA PHE A 69 2.29 5.91 -3.91
C PHE A 69 2.11 4.39 -3.81
N VAL A 70 3.07 3.67 -3.23
CA VAL A 70 3.07 2.20 -3.18
C VAL A 70 3.28 1.72 -1.75
N GLY A 71 2.38 0.84 -1.30
CA GLY A 71 2.60 0.07 -0.08
C GLY A 71 1.49 -0.94 0.16
N THR A 72 1.85 -2.22 0.11
CA THR A 72 0.91 -3.34 0.31
C THR A 72 0.83 -3.82 1.76
N LYS A 73 1.76 -3.37 2.62
CA LYS A 73 1.75 -3.65 4.06
C LYS A 73 0.45 -3.17 4.69
N LYS A 74 -0.13 -3.99 5.58
CA LYS A 74 -1.37 -3.66 6.30
C LYS A 74 -1.31 -2.29 6.99
N GLN A 75 -0.16 -1.95 7.54
CA GLN A 75 0.09 -0.71 8.27
C GLN A 75 0.17 0.52 7.36
N ALA A 76 0.42 0.31 6.07
CA ALA A 76 0.55 1.37 5.07
C ALA A 76 -0.72 1.56 4.23
N GLN A 77 -1.57 0.53 4.08
CA GLN A 77 -2.66 0.54 3.08
C GLN A 77 -3.61 1.74 3.25
N GLU A 78 -4.04 2.00 4.48
CA GLU A 78 -5.00 3.07 4.80
C GLU A 78 -4.36 4.44 4.60
N SER A 79 -3.22 4.68 5.26
CA SER A 79 -2.48 5.95 5.18
C SER A 79 -2.11 6.34 3.75
N ILE A 80 -1.76 5.36 2.91
CA ILE A 80 -1.46 5.61 1.49
C ILE A 80 -2.71 6.00 0.74
N SER A 81 -3.79 5.24 0.89
CA SER A 81 -5.03 5.49 0.15
C SER A 81 -5.65 6.84 0.50
N GLU A 82 -5.64 7.19 1.79
CA GLU A 82 -6.20 8.45 2.29
C GLU A 82 -5.38 9.65 1.79
N GLN A 83 -4.06 9.64 2.00
CA GLN A 83 -3.20 10.77 1.64
C GLN A 83 -3.05 10.94 0.13
N ALA A 84 -2.97 9.85 -0.63
CA ALA A 84 -2.90 9.94 -2.10
C ALA A 84 -4.22 10.44 -2.70
N THR A 85 -5.36 9.99 -2.18
CA THR A 85 -6.68 10.48 -2.62
C THR A 85 -6.85 11.96 -2.29
N ARG A 86 -6.41 12.41 -1.10
CA ARG A 86 -6.42 13.82 -0.70
C ARG A 86 -5.66 14.73 -1.67
N VAL A 87 -4.53 14.25 -2.22
CA VAL A 87 -3.67 15.04 -3.13
C VAL A 87 -3.98 14.76 -4.61
N GLY A 88 -4.86 13.81 -4.91
CA GLY A 88 -5.22 13.44 -6.29
C GLY A 88 -4.11 12.70 -7.04
N GLN A 89 -3.16 12.09 -6.32
CA GLN A 89 -2.07 11.32 -6.91
C GLN A 89 -2.42 9.82 -6.97
N PRO A 90 -1.88 9.07 -7.94
CA PRO A 90 -2.17 7.65 -8.08
C PRO A 90 -1.54 6.83 -6.93
N TYR A 91 -2.17 5.71 -6.57
CA TYR A 91 -1.68 4.84 -5.51
C TYR A 91 -1.94 3.33 -5.74
N VAL A 92 -1.16 2.50 -5.05
CA VAL A 92 -1.32 1.04 -4.97
C VAL A 92 -1.19 0.62 -3.51
N ASN A 93 -2.32 0.27 -2.89
CA ASN A 93 -2.39 -0.12 -1.48
C ASN A 93 -2.65 -1.62 -1.25
N GLN A 94 -3.11 -2.37 -2.26
CA GLN A 94 -3.48 -3.77 -2.11
C GLN A 94 -2.37 -4.73 -2.50
N ARG A 95 -2.12 -4.91 -3.81
CA ARG A 95 -1.11 -5.83 -4.32
C ARG A 95 -0.45 -5.22 -5.54
N TRP A 96 0.88 -5.24 -5.57
CA TRP A 96 1.63 -4.97 -6.78
C TRP A 96 1.46 -6.10 -7.81
N LEU A 97 0.96 -5.76 -8.99
CA LEU A 97 0.92 -6.68 -10.12
C LEU A 97 2.26 -6.60 -10.85
N GLY A 98 2.98 -7.71 -10.95
CA GLY A 98 4.22 -7.74 -11.74
C GLY A 98 3.94 -7.33 -13.19
N GLY A 99 4.75 -6.42 -13.72
CA GLY A 99 4.56 -5.81 -15.02
C GLY A 99 3.70 -4.56 -15.03
N LEU A 100 3.36 -3.98 -13.86
CA LEU A 100 2.53 -2.79 -13.78
C LEU A 100 3.12 -1.60 -14.53
N LEU A 101 4.44 -1.41 -14.40
CA LEU A 101 5.16 -0.32 -15.06
C LEU A 101 5.78 -0.78 -16.37
N THR A 102 6.43 -1.94 -16.35
CA THR A 102 7.18 -2.44 -17.53
C THR A 102 6.28 -2.90 -18.67
N ASN A 103 5.05 -3.36 -18.39
CA ASN A 103 4.05 -3.77 -19.38
C ASN A 103 2.78 -2.91 -19.28
N PHE A 104 2.96 -1.58 -19.28
CA PHE A 104 1.86 -0.64 -19.10
C PHE A 104 0.75 -0.77 -20.16
N GLN A 105 1.09 -1.18 -21.39
CA GLN A 105 0.09 -1.39 -22.45
C GLN A 105 -0.95 -2.46 -22.08
N THR A 106 -0.53 -3.54 -21.42
CA THR A 106 -1.46 -4.60 -20.99
C THR A 106 -2.31 -4.17 -19.80
N VAL A 107 -1.72 -3.42 -18.88
CA VAL A 107 -2.42 -2.85 -17.71
C VAL A 107 -3.45 -1.81 -18.15
N SER A 108 -3.10 -0.97 -19.11
CA SER A 108 -4.00 0.03 -19.70
C SER A 108 -5.26 -0.61 -20.31
N LYS A 109 -5.13 -1.76 -20.99
CA LYS A 109 -6.28 -2.54 -21.47
C LYS A 109 -7.17 -3.03 -20.31
N ARG A 110 -6.58 -3.45 -19.18
CA ARG A 110 -7.33 -3.84 -17.98
C ARG A 110 -8.02 -2.65 -17.31
N LEU A 111 -7.41 -1.47 -17.33
CA LEU A 111 -8.02 -0.23 -16.87
C LEU A 111 -9.19 0.20 -17.77
N ALA A 112 -9.05 0.10 -19.09
CA ALA A 112 -10.14 0.34 -20.03
C ALA A 112 -11.30 -0.62 -19.76
N ARG A 113 -11.01 -1.92 -19.58
CA ARG A 113 -12.00 -2.92 -19.19
C ARG A 113 -12.71 -2.59 -17.87
N MET A 114 -11.98 -2.07 -16.89
CA MET A 114 -12.58 -1.63 -15.62
C MET A 114 -13.58 -0.49 -15.85
N LYS A 115 -13.23 0.51 -16.66
CA LYS A 115 -14.12 1.63 -17.01
C LYS A 115 -15.37 1.15 -17.78
N GLU A 116 -15.21 0.25 -18.75
CA GLU A 116 -16.34 -0.39 -19.43
C GLU A 116 -17.30 -1.09 -18.47
N LEU A 117 -16.78 -1.76 -17.43
CA LEU A 117 -17.61 -2.45 -16.45
C LEU A 117 -18.30 -1.50 -15.48
N GLU A 118 -17.71 -0.34 -15.18
CA GLU A 118 -18.33 0.71 -14.37
C GLU A 118 -19.49 1.41 -15.09
N GLU A 119 -19.43 1.51 -16.42
CA GLU A 119 -20.50 2.07 -17.25
C GLU A 119 -21.73 1.15 -17.35
N LEU A 120 -21.61 -0.13 -16.97
CA LEU A 120 -22.72 -1.08 -16.98
C LEU A 120 -23.65 -0.87 -15.80
N ASP A 121 -24.94 -0.78 -16.09
CA ASP A 121 -25.98 -0.69 -15.07
C ASP A 121 -26.27 -2.09 -14.49
N PHE A 122 -25.77 -2.35 -13.27
CA PHE A 122 -25.89 -3.67 -12.63
C PHE A 122 -27.28 -3.97 -12.08
N GLU A 123 -28.10 -2.94 -11.88
CA GLU A 123 -29.44 -3.06 -11.33
C GLU A 123 -30.50 -3.28 -12.42
N ASP A 124 -30.29 -2.74 -13.64
CA ASP A 124 -31.21 -2.89 -14.77
C ASP A 124 -30.71 -3.93 -15.77
N THR A 125 -31.02 -5.21 -15.50
CA THR A 125 -30.63 -6.33 -16.37
C THR A 125 -31.23 -6.26 -17.77
N ALA A 126 -32.35 -5.54 -17.96
CA ALA A 126 -33.06 -5.50 -19.24
C ALA A 126 -32.38 -4.57 -20.24
N LYS A 127 -31.78 -3.45 -19.78
CA LYS A 127 -31.01 -2.53 -20.63
C LYS A 127 -29.67 -3.10 -21.07
N SER A 128 -29.03 -3.88 -20.19
CA SER A 128 -27.68 -4.39 -20.42
C SER A 128 -27.64 -5.64 -21.32
N GLY A 129 -28.79 -6.28 -21.58
CA GLY A 129 -28.90 -7.46 -22.46
C GLY A 129 -28.23 -8.74 -21.92
N PHE A 130 -27.88 -8.77 -20.63
CA PHE A 130 -27.19 -9.89 -19.99
C PHE A 130 -28.12 -10.67 -19.05
N THR A 131 -27.82 -11.96 -18.87
CA THR A 131 -28.49 -12.78 -17.86
C THR A 131 -28.07 -12.39 -16.44
N LYS A 132 -28.91 -12.64 -15.43
CA LYS A 132 -28.58 -12.38 -14.01
C LYS A 132 -27.26 -13.05 -13.57
N LYS A 133 -26.95 -14.24 -14.11
CA LYS A 133 -25.69 -14.95 -13.81
C LYS A 133 -24.49 -14.22 -14.38
N GLU A 134 -24.56 -13.74 -15.63
CA GLU A 134 -23.49 -12.98 -16.28
C GLU A 134 -23.26 -11.63 -15.60
N MET A 135 -24.33 -10.96 -15.17
CA MET A 135 -24.23 -9.71 -14.42
C MET A 135 -23.51 -9.90 -13.08
N LEU A 136 -23.78 -11.01 -12.38
CA LEU A 136 -23.09 -11.34 -11.15
C LEU A 136 -21.59 -11.60 -11.39
N ILE A 137 -21.23 -12.30 -12.47
CA ILE A 137 -19.84 -12.54 -12.86
C ILE A 137 -19.13 -11.21 -13.17
N LYS A 138 -19.75 -10.32 -13.94
CA LYS A 138 -19.22 -8.99 -14.26
C LYS A 138 -19.07 -8.11 -13.01
N LYS A 139 -20.02 -8.16 -12.08
CA LYS A 139 -19.93 -7.44 -10.79
C LYS A 139 -18.75 -7.96 -9.95
N ARG A 140 -18.53 -9.28 -9.91
CA ARG A 140 -17.35 -9.86 -9.25
C ARG A 140 -16.04 -9.47 -9.95
N GLU A 141 -16.04 -9.38 -11.28
CA GLU A 141 -14.89 -8.89 -12.06
C GLU A 141 -14.57 -7.43 -11.71
N LEU A 142 -15.58 -6.56 -11.69
CA LEU A 142 -15.45 -5.15 -11.28
C LEU A 142 -14.88 -5.03 -9.87
N VAL A 143 -15.44 -5.74 -8.88
CA VAL A 143 -14.95 -5.68 -7.49
C VAL A 143 -13.48 -6.09 -7.38
N LYS A 144 -13.06 -7.12 -8.13
CA LYS A 144 -11.66 -7.55 -8.18
C LYS A 144 -10.77 -6.48 -8.82
N LEU A 145 -11.20 -5.88 -9.92
CA LEU A 145 -10.45 -4.85 -10.64
C LEU A 145 -10.32 -3.57 -9.80
N HIS A 146 -11.39 -3.08 -9.18
CA HIS A 146 -11.34 -1.94 -8.27
C HIS A 146 -10.37 -2.17 -7.11
N LYS A 147 -10.40 -3.37 -6.52
CA LYS A 147 -9.51 -3.68 -5.41
C LYS A 147 -8.03 -3.59 -5.83
N SER A 148 -7.68 -4.02 -7.04
CA SER A 148 -6.28 -4.03 -7.51
C SER A 148 -5.82 -2.75 -8.21
N LEU A 149 -6.70 -2.11 -9.00
CA LEU A 149 -6.37 -1.04 -9.94
C LEU A 149 -7.08 0.29 -9.63
N GLY A 150 -7.91 0.35 -8.58
CA GLY A 150 -8.69 1.54 -8.26
C GLY A 150 -7.84 2.80 -8.09
N GLY A 151 -6.72 2.69 -7.38
CA GLY A 151 -5.81 3.82 -7.16
C GLY A 151 -4.99 4.25 -8.39
N ILE A 152 -4.95 3.44 -9.46
CA ILE A 152 -4.31 3.80 -10.73
C ILE A 152 -5.33 4.01 -11.87
N ARG A 153 -6.61 4.17 -11.54
CA ARG A 153 -7.70 4.39 -12.50
C ARG A 153 -7.44 5.53 -13.48
N ASN A 154 -6.88 6.62 -12.96
CA ASN A 154 -6.64 7.86 -13.70
C ASN A 154 -5.24 7.92 -14.32
N LEU A 155 -4.46 6.84 -14.21
CA LEU A 155 -3.11 6.78 -14.76
C LEU A 155 -3.16 6.60 -16.28
N THR A 156 -2.70 7.61 -17.03
CA THR A 156 -2.65 7.58 -18.50
C THR A 156 -1.24 7.30 -19.04
N LYS A 157 -0.22 7.66 -18.27
CA LYS A 157 1.20 7.48 -18.60
C LYS A 157 1.94 6.89 -17.39
N THR A 158 3.14 6.36 -17.62
CA THR A 158 4.00 5.90 -16.53
C THR A 158 4.32 7.05 -15.57
N PRO A 159 4.39 6.78 -14.26
CA PRO A 159 4.69 7.81 -13.25
C PRO A 159 6.11 8.35 -13.39
N SER A 160 6.31 9.58 -12.94
CA SER A 160 7.61 10.28 -12.96
C SER A 160 8.49 9.92 -11.77
N ALA A 161 7.89 9.58 -10.63
CA ALA A 161 8.58 9.07 -9.46
C ALA A 161 7.71 8.06 -8.71
N LEU A 162 8.36 7.18 -7.95
CA LEU A 162 7.69 6.27 -7.02
C LEU A 162 7.98 6.67 -5.59
N TRP A 163 6.95 6.62 -4.76
CA TRP A 163 7.10 6.62 -3.32
C TRP A 163 6.72 5.23 -2.80
N VAL A 164 7.61 4.58 -2.04
CA VAL A 164 7.48 3.16 -1.64
C VAL A 164 7.63 3.00 -0.13
N VAL A 165 6.73 2.22 0.48
CA VAL A 165 6.85 1.74 1.86
C VAL A 165 7.34 0.30 1.87
N ASP A 166 8.43 0.05 2.61
CA ASP A 166 9.16 -1.22 2.65
C ASP A 166 9.68 -1.67 1.28
N THR A 167 10.98 -1.49 1.05
CA THR A 167 11.61 -1.94 -0.19
C THR A 167 11.71 -3.45 -0.31
N ASN A 168 11.84 -4.18 0.80
CA ASN A 168 11.94 -5.64 0.79
C ASN A 168 10.60 -6.26 0.40
N LYS A 169 9.50 -5.70 0.90
CA LYS A 169 8.16 -6.17 0.52
C LYS A 169 7.85 -5.84 -0.94
N GLU A 170 8.20 -4.65 -1.40
CA GLU A 170 7.90 -4.14 -2.73
C GLU A 170 9.07 -4.21 -3.74
N HIS A 171 9.91 -5.22 -3.61
CA HIS A 171 11.06 -5.42 -4.51
C HIS A 171 10.66 -5.42 -6.01
N LEU A 172 9.51 -5.99 -6.37
CA LEU A 172 9.01 -5.99 -7.75
C LEU A 172 8.78 -4.57 -8.29
N ALA A 173 8.23 -3.67 -7.47
CA ALA A 173 7.99 -2.28 -7.86
C ALA A 173 9.32 -1.55 -8.13
N ILE A 174 10.32 -1.79 -7.27
CA ILE A 174 11.66 -1.20 -7.37
C ILE A 174 12.42 -1.75 -8.57
N ASP A 175 12.37 -3.04 -8.81
CA ASP A 175 13.01 -3.68 -9.97
C ASP A 175 12.44 -3.17 -11.28
N GLU A 176 11.12 -2.99 -11.35
CA GLU A 176 10.45 -2.41 -12.50
C GLU A 176 10.81 -0.92 -12.68
N ALA A 177 10.82 -0.14 -11.60
CA ALA A 177 11.21 1.27 -11.62
C ALA A 177 12.65 1.44 -12.11
N ARG A 178 13.58 0.63 -11.59
CA ARG A 178 14.99 0.63 -11.98
C ARG A 178 15.17 0.32 -13.46
N LYS A 179 14.45 -0.67 -13.99
CA LYS A 179 14.50 -1.02 -15.41
C LYS A 179 14.05 0.12 -16.32
N LEU A 180 13.09 0.93 -15.87
CA LEU A 180 12.58 2.08 -16.61
C LEU A 180 13.31 3.40 -16.31
N GLY A 181 14.25 3.40 -15.35
CA GLY A 181 14.94 4.61 -14.91
C GLY A 181 14.06 5.57 -14.11
N ILE A 182 12.97 5.09 -13.52
CA ILE A 182 12.09 5.91 -12.69
C ILE A 182 12.73 6.06 -11.29
N PRO A 183 12.94 7.30 -10.80
CA PRO A 183 13.51 7.52 -9.49
C PRO A 183 12.59 7.03 -8.37
N VAL A 184 13.18 6.34 -7.39
CA VAL A 184 12.49 5.77 -6.24
C VAL A 184 12.83 6.56 -4.98
N ILE A 185 11.78 6.96 -4.26
CA ILE A 185 11.81 7.49 -2.90
C ILE A 185 11.23 6.41 -2.00
N ALA A 186 11.92 6.02 -0.94
CA ALA A 186 11.43 4.95 -0.07
C ALA A 186 11.77 5.16 1.40
N ILE A 187 10.91 4.62 2.26
CA ILE A 187 11.20 4.46 3.68
C ILE A 187 12.10 3.23 3.84
N LEU A 188 13.27 3.43 4.44
CA LEU A 188 14.25 2.38 4.69
C LEU A 188 14.32 2.04 6.17
N ASP A 189 13.89 0.84 6.52
CA ASP A 189 14.22 0.22 7.79
C ASP A 189 15.59 -0.48 7.68
N THR A 190 16.13 -0.85 8.82
CA THR A 190 17.39 -1.54 9.07
C THR A 190 17.63 -2.82 8.26
N ASN A 191 16.60 -3.48 7.74
CA ASN A 191 16.69 -4.68 6.90
C ASN A 191 16.77 -4.39 5.40
N CYS A 192 16.54 -3.16 4.96
CA CYS A 192 16.47 -2.78 3.55
C CYS A 192 17.86 -2.49 2.97
N ASP A 193 18.05 -2.62 1.66
CA ASP A 193 19.28 -2.19 0.98
C ASP A 193 19.16 -0.72 0.54
N PRO A 194 20.02 0.19 1.04
CA PRO A 194 19.96 1.61 0.68
C PRO A 194 20.41 1.91 -0.74
N ASP A 195 21.12 1.00 -1.41
CA ASP A 195 21.62 1.26 -2.77
C ASP A 195 20.52 1.10 -3.82
N ASP A 196 19.40 0.47 -3.45
CA ASP A 196 18.29 0.22 -4.36
C ASP A 196 17.42 1.46 -4.63
N VAL A 197 17.61 2.51 -3.84
CA VAL A 197 16.73 3.70 -3.74
C VAL A 197 17.56 4.97 -3.95
N GLN A 198 17.07 5.89 -4.79
CA GLN A 198 17.79 7.15 -5.08
C GLN A 198 17.60 8.17 -3.96
N TYR A 199 16.40 8.26 -3.40
CA TYR A 199 16.05 9.15 -2.30
C TYR A 199 15.65 8.34 -1.07
N PRO A 200 16.62 7.78 -0.32
CA PRO A 200 16.35 6.96 0.84
C PRO A 200 15.93 7.82 2.03
N ILE A 201 14.84 7.47 2.72
CA ILE A 201 14.44 8.07 3.99
C ILE A 201 14.59 7.02 5.09
N PRO A 202 15.64 7.07 5.92
CA PRO A 202 15.77 6.16 7.05
C PRO A 202 14.58 6.32 8.01
N GLY A 203 13.91 5.22 8.34
CA GLY A 203 12.76 5.25 9.23
C GLY A 203 12.04 3.91 9.36
N ASN A 204 11.17 3.84 10.36
CA ASN A 204 10.34 2.68 10.65
C ASN A 204 9.20 2.53 9.61
N ASP A 205 9.09 1.35 9.01
CA ASP A 205 8.06 1.00 8.03
C ASP A 205 6.94 0.10 8.59
N ASP A 206 7.08 -0.39 9.83
CA ASP A 206 6.13 -1.28 10.49
C ASP A 206 5.14 -0.53 11.41
N ALA A 207 5.50 0.65 11.89
CA ALA A 207 4.61 1.46 12.72
C ALA A 207 3.64 2.29 11.88
N ILE A 208 2.32 2.12 12.10
CA ILE A 208 1.26 2.89 11.43
C ILE A 208 1.48 4.41 11.59
N ARG A 209 1.86 4.87 12.79
CA ARG A 209 2.12 6.28 13.06
C ARG A 209 3.34 6.82 12.31
N SER A 210 4.38 6.01 12.15
CA SER A 210 5.59 6.38 11.40
C SER A 210 5.29 6.49 9.90
N VAL A 211 4.69 5.44 9.34
CA VAL A 211 4.30 5.41 7.92
C VAL A 211 3.32 6.53 7.61
N GLY A 212 2.28 6.72 8.43
CA GLY A 212 1.30 7.79 8.25
C GLY A 212 1.88 9.20 8.35
N LEU A 213 2.90 9.42 9.19
CA LEU A 213 3.58 10.70 9.27
C LEU A 213 4.44 10.95 8.02
N LEU A 214 5.25 9.97 7.61
CA LEU A 214 6.12 10.08 6.43
C LEU A 214 5.33 10.16 5.12
N THR A 215 4.24 9.39 4.98
CA THR A 215 3.31 9.49 3.84
C THR A 215 2.75 10.89 3.73
N ARG A 216 2.27 11.45 4.85
CA ARG A 216 1.65 12.77 4.90
C ARG A 216 2.65 13.86 4.51
N ILE A 217 3.88 13.80 5.00
CA ILE A 217 4.92 14.78 4.65
C ILE A 217 5.17 14.80 3.13
N ILE A 218 5.26 13.63 2.51
CA ILE A 218 5.48 13.51 1.06
C ILE A 218 4.23 13.91 0.27
N ALA A 219 3.04 13.60 0.78
CA ALA A 219 1.78 14.04 0.19
C ALA A 219 1.63 15.57 0.23
N ASP A 220 1.94 16.19 1.37
CA ASP A 220 1.92 17.65 1.52
C ASP A 220 2.95 18.31 0.58
N ALA A 221 4.13 17.69 0.38
CA ALA A 221 5.12 18.14 -0.62
C ALA A 221 4.56 18.11 -2.05
N ALA A 222 3.83 17.05 -2.40
CA ALA A 222 3.17 16.92 -3.70
C ALA A 222 2.04 17.96 -3.85
N ALA A 223 1.27 18.23 -2.80
CA ALA A 223 0.25 19.28 -2.79
C ALA A 223 0.86 20.67 -3.02
N GLU A 224 1.95 20.99 -2.33
CA GLU A 224 2.69 22.25 -2.56
C GLU A 224 3.21 22.35 -4.01
N GLY A 225 3.74 21.26 -4.56
CA GLY A 225 4.17 21.21 -5.96
C GLY A 225 3.04 21.48 -6.95
N LEU A 226 1.85 20.91 -6.70
CA LEU A 226 0.65 21.17 -7.51
C LEU A 226 0.24 22.65 -7.44
N ILE A 227 0.20 23.23 -6.24
CA ILE A 227 -0.12 24.66 -6.04
C ILE A 227 0.87 25.53 -6.82
N GLN A 228 2.17 25.22 -6.76
CA GLN A 228 3.19 25.97 -7.50
C GLN A 228 3.01 25.86 -9.02
N ARG A 229 2.63 24.68 -9.53
CA ARG A 229 2.31 24.50 -10.95
C ARG A 229 1.12 25.37 -11.37
N HIS A 230 0.09 25.47 -10.55
CA HIS A 230 -1.08 26.30 -10.86
C HIS A 230 -0.79 27.81 -10.73
N GLN A 231 0.17 28.21 -9.89
CA GLN A 231 0.57 29.61 -9.72
C GLN A 231 1.60 30.09 -10.75
N LYS A 232 2.39 29.18 -11.35
CA LYS A 232 3.20 29.46 -12.54
C LYS A 232 2.43 29.02 -13.78
N PRO A 233 1.56 29.87 -14.37
CA PRO A 233 1.07 29.57 -15.70
C PRO A 233 2.28 29.43 -16.63
N GLU A 234 2.32 28.37 -17.43
CA GLU A 234 3.30 28.26 -18.49
C GLU A 234 3.21 29.52 -19.37
N GLU A 235 4.35 30.14 -19.68
CA GLU A 235 4.44 31.18 -20.70
C GLU A 235 3.99 30.59 -22.04
N GLY A 236 2.69 30.65 -22.33
CA GLY A 236 2.11 30.20 -23.60
C GLY A 236 0.71 29.57 -23.54
N ALA A 237 0.13 29.30 -22.38
CA ALA A 237 -1.26 28.82 -22.30
C ALA A 237 -2.17 29.91 -21.72
N GLU A 238 -3.03 30.50 -22.56
CA GLU A 238 -4.19 31.25 -22.10
C GLU A 238 -5.08 30.31 -21.28
N VAL A 239 -5.16 30.54 -19.96
CA VAL A 239 -6.09 29.85 -19.08
C VAL A 239 -7.05 30.90 -18.55
N GLU A 240 -8.32 30.77 -18.92
CA GLU A 240 -9.41 31.50 -18.27
C GLU A 240 -9.35 31.27 -16.74
N PRO A 241 -9.55 32.32 -15.93
CA PRO A 241 -9.44 32.19 -14.48
C PRO A 241 -10.42 31.15 -13.96
N LEU A 242 -9.90 30.25 -13.12
CA LEU A 242 -10.65 29.25 -12.37
C LEU A 242 -11.87 29.91 -11.69
N ALA A 243 -13.06 29.38 -11.92
CA ALA A 243 -14.27 29.94 -11.35
C ALA A 243 -14.25 29.79 -9.81
N ALA A 244 -14.67 30.84 -9.11
CA ALA A 244 -14.52 31.04 -7.66
C ALA A 244 -14.98 29.87 -6.76
N TRP A 245 -15.81 28.96 -7.27
CA TRP A 245 -16.31 27.78 -6.56
C TRP A 245 -15.23 26.72 -6.29
N GLU A 246 -14.19 26.58 -7.13
CA GLU A 246 -13.09 25.62 -6.90
C GLU A 246 -12.08 26.10 -5.84
N ALA A 247 -11.94 27.42 -5.68
CA ALA A 247 -11.08 28.01 -4.65
C ALA A 247 -11.69 27.87 -3.24
N GLU A 248 -13.02 27.90 -3.14
CA GLU A 248 -13.73 27.83 -1.86
C GLU A 248 -13.73 26.41 -1.27
N LEU A 249 -13.77 25.38 -2.12
CA LEU A 249 -13.64 23.97 -1.72
C LEU A 249 -12.26 23.59 -1.19
N LEU A 250 -11.21 24.28 -1.65
CA LEU A 250 -9.81 24.08 -1.21
C LEU A 250 -9.44 24.88 0.04
N ALA A 251 -10.17 25.98 0.33
CA ALA A 251 -9.89 26.89 1.44
C ALA A 251 -10.70 26.62 2.71
N ALA A 252 -11.68 25.71 2.68
CA ALA A 252 -12.51 25.40 3.84
C ALA A 252 -11.71 24.67 4.95
N PRO A 253 -11.61 25.22 6.18
CA PRO A 253 -11.06 24.51 7.33
C PRO A 253 -12.05 23.44 7.84
N ALA A 254 -11.51 22.37 8.43
CA ALA A 254 -12.24 21.19 8.90
C ALA A 254 -13.07 21.40 10.20
N GLU A 255 -13.71 22.55 10.37
CA GLU A 255 -14.53 22.87 11.56
C GLU A 255 -15.88 23.51 11.18
N THR A 256 -16.70 22.78 10.42
CA THR A 256 -18.17 22.97 10.45
C THR A 256 -18.86 21.64 10.18
N THR A 257 -18.84 20.77 11.17
CA THR A 257 -19.86 19.72 11.30
C THR A 257 -21.02 20.34 12.07
N PRO A 258 -22.24 20.41 11.53
CA PRO A 258 -23.40 20.85 12.30
C PRO A 258 -23.65 19.85 13.44
N GLU A 259 -23.62 20.33 14.68
CA GLU A 259 -24.24 19.68 15.83
C GLU A 259 -25.73 19.42 15.53
N GLN A 260 -26.09 18.18 15.23
CA GLN A 260 -27.43 17.62 15.46
C GLN A 260 -27.44 16.13 15.13
N SER A 261 -27.21 15.27 16.13
CA SER A 261 -27.76 13.90 16.26
C SER A 261 -27.12 13.15 17.46
N SER A 262 -27.13 13.74 18.65
CA SER A 262 -26.67 13.05 19.87
C SER A 262 -27.61 13.22 21.07
N ALA A 263 -28.89 13.49 20.82
CA ALA A 263 -29.92 13.63 21.87
C ALA A 263 -30.96 12.48 21.89
N GLU A 264 -30.81 11.45 21.05
CA GLU A 264 -31.79 10.35 20.94
C GLU A 264 -31.23 8.96 21.27
N THR A 265 -29.97 8.86 21.70
CA THR A 265 -29.36 7.60 22.18
C THR A 265 -29.19 7.53 23.70
N GLU A 266 -29.52 8.60 24.44
CA GLU A 266 -29.40 8.63 25.91
C GLU A 266 -30.71 8.26 26.64
N LYS A 267 -31.79 7.93 25.91
CA LYS A 267 -33.10 7.53 26.48
C LYS A 267 -33.40 6.03 26.42
N VAL A 268 -32.49 5.19 25.93
CA VAL A 268 -32.68 3.73 25.88
C VAL A 268 -31.84 2.98 26.91
N ALA A 269 -30.99 3.69 27.68
CA ALA A 269 -30.09 3.07 28.66
C ALA A 269 -30.65 2.98 30.10
N ASP A 270 -31.86 3.51 30.36
CA ASP A 270 -32.46 3.57 31.71
C ASP A 270 -33.81 2.81 31.75
N ALA A 271 -33.81 1.54 31.33
CA ALA A 271 -34.90 0.60 31.64
C ALA A 271 -34.51 -0.83 31.26
N THR A 272 -33.80 -1.53 32.15
CA THR A 272 -34.11 -2.89 32.62
C THR A 272 -32.94 -3.42 33.45
N VAL A 273 -33.03 -3.19 34.76
CA VAL A 273 -32.43 -4.05 35.78
C VAL A 273 -33.55 -5.00 36.19
N ASP A 274 -33.38 -6.32 36.05
CA ASP A 274 -33.73 -7.28 37.11
C ASP A 274 -33.34 -8.74 36.78
N ALA A 275 -32.84 -9.40 37.83
CA ALA A 275 -32.75 -10.86 38.09
C ALA A 275 -31.69 -11.74 37.35
N GLU A 276 -30.48 -11.76 37.93
CA GLU A 276 -29.77 -12.88 38.62
C GLU A 276 -30.12 -14.40 38.40
N PRO A 277 -29.24 -15.37 38.77
CA PRO A 277 -28.46 -16.20 37.81
C PRO A 277 -28.54 -17.73 38.08
N VAL A 278 -28.12 -18.61 37.14
CA VAL A 278 -27.68 -19.98 37.49
C VAL A 278 -26.59 -20.53 36.53
N ALA A 279 -25.57 -21.06 37.20
CA ALA A 279 -24.46 -21.99 36.93
C ALA A 279 -24.38 -22.85 35.64
N GLU A 280 -23.12 -22.95 35.16
CA GLU A 280 -22.28 -24.15 34.98
C GLU A 280 -22.85 -25.39 34.27
N GLU A 281 -22.29 -25.75 33.10
CA GLU A 281 -21.80 -27.10 32.75
C GLU A 281 -21.16 -27.13 31.33
N ALA A 282 -19.91 -27.61 31.24
CA ALA A 282 -19.39 -28.36 30.08
C ALA A 282 -19.72 -29.86 30.29
N PRO A 283 -19.46 -30.84 29.38
CA PRO A 283 -18.75 -30.85 28.08
C PRO A 283 -19.63 -31.50 26.96
N VAL A 284 -19.18 -31.90 25.77
CA VAL A 284 -18.65 -33.24 25.42
C VAL A 284 -18.12 -33.23 23.98
N VAL A 285 -16.99 -33.94 23.80
CA VAL A 285 -16.31 -34.34 22.57
C VAL A 285 -16.97 -35.61 22.03
N GLU A 286 -17.29 -35.67 20.73
CA GLU A 286 -17.63 -36.92 20.05
C GLU A 286 -16.57 -37.27 19.00
N THR A 287 -15.90 -38.38 19.29
CA THR A 287 -15.01 -39.18 18.46
C THR A 287 -15.83 -40.07 17.53
N GLU A 288 -15.41 -40.20 16.27
CA GLU A 288 -15.81 -41.33 15.42
C GLU A 288 -14.54 -42.02 14.92
N ALA A 289 -14.40 -43.29 15.29
CA ALA A 289 -13.37 -44.20 14.82
C ALA A 289 -14.04 -45.49 14.35
N ALA A 290 -13.73 -45.95 13.14
CA ALA A 290 -13.87 -47.34 12.72
C ALA A 290 -13.08 -47.61 11.42
N GLU A 291 -11.87 -48.13 11.56
CA GLU A 291 -11.27 -49.17 10.68
C GLU A 291 -11.72 -50.56 11.20
N PRO A 292 -11.49 -51.73 10.54
CA PRO A 292 -10.33 -52.08 9.71
C PRO A 292 -10.59 -53.04 8.52
N ALA A 293 -9.57 -53.31 7.68
CA ALA A 293 -9.10 -54.67 7.32
C ALA A 293 -8.11 -54.73 6.12
N ALA A 294 -6.90 -55.21 6.44
CA ALA A 294 -6.11 -56.26 5.77
C ALA A 294 -5.79 -56.22 4.26
N ALA A 295 -4.48 -56.19 3.94
CA ALA A 295 -3.77 -57.25 3.18
C ALA A 295 -2.24 -56.99 3.08
N GLU A 296 -1.44 -57.81 3.77
CA GLU A 296 -0.04 -58.12 3.42
C GLU A 296 -0.02 -59.51 2.74
N ALA A 297 0.79 -59.69 1.69
CA ALA A 297 1.82 -60.76 1.57
C ALA A 297 2.22 -61.11 0.11
N ALA A 298 3.48 -61.58 0.00
CA ALA A 298 4.19 -62.31 -1.08
C ALA A 298 4.94 -61.46 -2.13
N THR A 299 6.28 -61.33 -2.16
CA THR A 299 7.41 -62.28 -2.40
C THR A 299 7.36 -63.03 -3.74
N GLU A 300 8.33 -62.79 -4.64
CA GLU A 300 9.36 -63.78 -5.04
C GLU A 300 10.35 -63.25 -6.10
N GLU A 301 11.59 -63.71 -5.96
CA GLU A 301 12.73 -63.61 -6.89
C GLU A 301 12.49 -64.37 -8.20
N VAL A 302 13.09 -63.90 -9.30
CA VAL A 302 13.55 -64.79 -10.39
C VAL A 302 14.96 -64.42 -10.81
N ALA A 303 15.78 -65.45 -10.90
CA ALA A 303 17.22 -65.47 -11.08
C ALA A 303 17.70 -65.26 -12.53
N ALA A 304 19.00 -64.93 -12.60
CA ALA A 304 20.02 -65.39 -13.55
C ALA A 304 19.83 -65.16 -15.07
N ASP A 305 20.71 -64.34 -15.64
CA ASP A 305 21.65 -64.84 -16.66
C ASP A 305 22.94 -63.99 -16.72
N ALA A 306 24.07 -64.67 -16.73
CA ALA A 306 25.42 -64.20 -17.04
C ALA A 306 26.05 -65.37 -17.83
N PRO A 307 26.91 -65.17 -18.84
CA PRO A 307 28.22 -64.51 -18.68
C PRO A 307 28.57 -63.63 -19.91
N VAL A 308 29.68 -62.89 -19.99
CA VAL A 308 31.00 -63.34 -20.46
C VAL A 308 32.04 -62.24 -20.19
N ALA A 309 33.26 -62.71 -19.92
CA ALA A 309 34.49 -62.03 -19.55
C ALA A 309 35.08 -61.03 -20.57
N ASP A 310 36.10 -60.31 -20.06
CA ASP A 310 37.15 -59.47 -20.68
C ASP A 310 37.09 -58.04 -20.11
N THR A 311 38.13 -57.42 -19.54
CA THR A 311 39.58 -57.59 -19.71
C THR A 311 40.33 -56.82 -18.61
N LYS A 312 41.47 -57.39 -18.20
CA LYS A 312 42.72 -56.76 -17.74
C LYS A 312 42.79 -56.04 -16.38
#